data_AF-A0A9D1AB61-F1
#
_entry.id   AF-A0A9D1AB61-F1
#
_cell.length_a   1.000
_cell.length_b   1.000
_cell.length_c   1.000
_cell.angle_alpha   90.00
_cell.angle_beta   90.00
_cell.angle_gamma   90.00
#
_symmetry.space_group_name_H-M   'P 1'
#
loop_
_entity.id
_entity.type
_entity.pdbx_description
1 polymer ?
#
loop_
_entity_poly.entity_id
_entity_poly.type
_entity_poly.pdbx_seq_one_letter_code
_entity_poly.pdbx_strand_id
1 'polypeptide(L)' 'MGGELTNGEIRISPGTMYGSLSKMEKDGLIRFLREEEKRKIYCITDLGRDVPALEMKRIERLFRNMTEVR' A
#
# COMPACT_ATOMS: atom_id res chain seq x y z
N MET A 1 10.70 6.52 -6.25
CA MET A 1 9.99 5.43 -5.54
C MET A 1 8.67 5.05 -6.23
N GLY A 2 7.55 5.77 -6.08
CA GLY A 2 6.28 5.38 -6.75
C GLY A 2 6.39 5.26 -8.28
N GLY A 3 7.06 6.21 -8.92
CA GLY A 3 7.21 6.23 -10.37
C GLY A 3 8.15 5.16 -10.94
N GLU A 4 9.05 4.57 -10.15
CA GLU A 4 9.91 3.47 -10.66
C GLU A 4 9.19 2.13 -10.60
N LEU A 5 8.35 1.93 -9.58
CA LEU A 5 7.57 0.71 -9.41
C LEU A 5 6.40 0.61 -10.40
N THR A 6 5.92 1.73 -10.92
CA THR A 6 4.78 1.79 -11.84
C THR A 6 5.17 2.33 -13.23
N ASN A 7 6.44 2.23 -13.62
CA ASN A 7 6.94 2.70 -14.92
C ASN A 7 6.51 4.15 -15.29
N GLY A 8 6.45 5.03 -14.29
CA GLY A 8 6.10 6.45 -14.43
C GLY A 8 4.62 6.77 -14.28
N GLU A 9 3.73 5.78 -14.20
CA GLU A 9 2.27 5.99 -14.14
C GLU A 9 1.80 6.67 -12.85
N ILE A 10 2.50 6.46 -11.72
CA ILE A 10 2.15 7.03 -10.43
C ILE A 10 3.28 7.93 -9.92
N ARG A 11 2.98 9.22 -9.79
CA ARG A 11 3.85 10.19 -9.11
C ARG A 11 3.26 10.53 -7.75
N ILE A 12 3.93 10.10 -6.68
CA ILE A 12 3.52 10.37 -5.30
C ILE A 12 4.22 11.64 -4.81
N SER A 13 3.45 12.68 -4.48
CA SER A 13 3.98 13.89 -3.84
C SER A 13 4.40 13.62 -2.39
N PRO A 14 5.34 14.39 -1.81
CA PRO A 14 5.76 14.20 -0.43
C PRO A 14 4.61 14.21 0.58
N GLY A 15 3.64 15.13 0.43
CA GLY A 15 2.46 15.18 1.31
C GLY A 15 1.61 13.91 1.24
N THR A 16 1.42 13.36 0.03
CA THR A 16 0.69 12.09 -0.17
C THR A 16 1.46 10.93 0.45
N MET A 17 2.78 10.90 0.32
CA MET A 17 3.62 9.85 0.92
C MET A 17 3.49 9.83 2.44
N TYR A 18 3.65 10.98 3.10
CA TYR A 18 3.56 11.05 4.56
C TYR A 18 2.14 10.78 5.07
N GLY A 19 1.11 11.26 4.35
CA GLY A 19 -0.29 10.93 4.65
C GLY A 19 -0.57 9.44 4.56
N SER A 20 -0.09 8.77 3.50
CA SER A 20 -0.23 7.33 3.32
C SER A 20 0.50 6.53 4.41
N LEU A 21 1.72 6.92 4.78
CA LEU A 21 2.46 6.27 5.88
C LEU A 21 1.72 6.38 7.21
N SER A 22 1.21 7.57 7.55
CA SER A 22 0.42 7.80 8.77
C SER A 22 -0.85 6.94 8.79
N LYS A 23 -1.55 6.85 7.64
CA LYS A 23 -2.74 5.99 7.52
C LYS A 23 -2.40 4.51 7.64
N MET A 24 -1.38 4.02 6.93
CA MET A 24 -0.96 2.61 6.99
C MET A 24 -0.52 2.19 8.40
N GLU A 25 0.15 3.09 9.13
CA GLU A 25 0.51 2.87 10.54
C GLU A 25 -0.74 2.82 11.43
N LYS A 26 -1.66 3.78 11.27
CA LYS A 26 -2.95 3.80 12.02
C LYS A 26 -3.79 2.55 11.76
N ASP A 27 -3.80 2.07 10.52
CA ASP A 27 -4.54 0.87 10.10
C ASP A 27 -3.80 -0.44 10.47
N GLY A 28 -2.60 -0.35 11.08
CA GLY A 28 -1.83 -1.50 11.56
C GLY A 28 -1.11 -2.30 10.47
N LEU A 29 -1.03 -1.78 9.23
CA LEU A 29 -0.38 -2.44 8.09
C LEU A 29 1.14 -2.33 8.16
N ILE A 30 1.64 -1.27 8.77
CA ILE A 30 3.06 -1.05 9.08
C ILE A 30 3.20 -0.63 10.53
N ARG A 31 4.40 -0.77 11.10
CA ARG A 31 4.73 -0.26 12.43
C ARG A 31 6.02 0.54 12.39
N PHE A 32 6.10 1.57 13.22
CA PHE A 32 7.34 2.29 13.44
C PHE A 32 8.43 1.34 13.97
N LEU A 33 9.63 1.45 13.39
CA LEU A 33 10.79 0.68 13.80
C LEU A 33 11.78 1.56 14.55
N ARG A 34 12.22 2.65 13.94
CA ARG A 34 13.18 3.62 14.51
C ARG A 34 13.25 4.88 13.66
N GLU A 35 13.96 5.89 14.16
CA GLU A 35 14.26 7.12 13.44
C GLU A 35 15.77 7.27 13.24
N GLU A 36 16.19 7.61 12.03
CA GLU A 36 17.58 7.88 11.65
C GLU A 36 17.62 9.19 10.85
N GLU A 37 18.46 10.15 11.25
CA GLU A 37 18.63 11.43 10.53
C GLU A 37 17.29 12.14 10.17
N LYS A 38 16.34 12.18 11.12
CA LYS A 38 14.98 12.72 10.95
C LYS A 38 14.08 11.93 9.98
N ARG A 39 14.48 10.73 9.58
CA ARG A 39 13.69 9.81 8.75
C ARG A 39 13.12 8.70 9.62
N LYS A 40 11.80 8.59 9.65
CA LYS A 40 11.10 7.46 10.28
C LYS A 40 11.21 6.23 9.39
N ILE A 41 11.70 5.14 9.97
CA ILE A 41 11.79 3.83 9.34
C ILE A 41 10.64 2.97 9.87
N TYR A 42 9.95 2.33 8.95
CA TYR A 42 8.80 1.47 9.22
C TYR A 42 9.09 0.04 8.78
N CYS A 43 8.46 -0.94 9.40
CA CYS A 43 8.42 -2.30 8.90
C CYS A 43 6.99 -2.78 8.69
N ILE A 44 6.81 -3.68 7.73
CA ILE A 44 5.52 -4.30 7.42
C ILE A 44 5.11 -5.23 8.56
N THR A 45 3.81 -5.25 8.90
CA THR A 45 3.23 -6.20 9.86
C THR A 45 2.70 -7.43 9.15
N ASP A 46 2.30 -8.46 9.89
CA ASP A 46 1.64 -9.64 9.31
C ASP A 46 0.31 -9.24 8.63
N LEU A 47 -0.47 -8.37 9.26
CA LEU A 47 -1.68 -7.80 8.65
C LEU A 47 -1.37 -7.08 7.33
N GLY A 48 -0.29 -6.28 7.30
CA GLY A 48 0.16 -5.59 6.10
C GLY A 48 0.55 -6.52 4.95
N ARG A 49 0.98 -7.76 5.25
CA ARG A 49 1.29 -8.79 4.26
C ARG A 49 0.04 -9.49 3.74
N ASP A 50 -0.95 -9.70 4.59
CA ASP A 50 -2.16 -10.46 4.25
C ASP A 50 -3.18 -9.63 3.44
N VAL A 51 -3.32 -8.34 3.78
CA VAL A 51 -4.31 -7.45 3.14
C VAL A 51 -4.16 -7.38 1.60
N PRO A 52 -2.96 -7.22 1.02
CA PRO A 52 -2.78 -7.22 -0.44
C PRO A 52 -3.28 -8.51 -1.11
N ALA A 53 -3.08 -9.67 -0.49
CA ALA A 53 -3.52 -10.94 -1.04
C ALA A 53 -5.06 -11.07 -1.03
N LEU A 54 -5.71 -10.57 0.02
CA LEU A 54 -7.16 -10.49 0.09
C LEU A 54 -7.73 -9.53 -0.96
N GLU A 55 -7.06 -8.40 -1.18
CA GLU A 55 -7.48 -7.40 -2.14
C GLU A 55 -7.32 -7.90 -3.59
N MET A 56 -6.25 -8.64 -3.89
CA MET A 56 -6.09 -9.31 -5.18
C MET A 56 -7.25 -10.27 -5.45
N LYS A 57 -7.59 -11.14 -4.49
CA LYS A 57 -8.74 -12.04 -4.59
C LYS A 57 -10.07 -11.29 -4.78
N ARG A 58 -10.21 -10.10 -4.19
CA ARG A 58 -11.38 -9.24 -4.37
C ARG A 58 -11.46 -8.69 -5.80
N ILE A 59 -10.36 -8.16 -6.33
CA ILE A 59 -10.26 -7.63 -7.69
C ILE A 59 -10.54 -8.74 -8.72
N GLU A 60 -9.94 -9.91 -8.56
CA GLU A 60 -10.18 -11.06 -9.44
C GLU A 60 -11.66 -11.47 -9.49
N ARG A 61 -12.33 -11.49 -8.33
CA ARG A 61 -13.77 -11.77 -8.25
C ARG A 61 -14.60 -10.70 -8.94
N LEU A 62 -14.26 -9.42 -8.74
CA LEU A 62 -14.96 -8.32 -9.42
C LEU A 62 -14.78 -8.41 -10.94
N PHE A 63 -13.59 -8.74 -11.40
CA PHE A 63 -13.31 -8.93 -12.81
C PHE A 63 -14.12 -10.09 -13.41
N ARG A 64 -14.16 -11.26 -12.74
CA ARG A 64 -14.99 -12.39 -13.18
C ARG A 64 -16.47 -12.02 -13.30
N ASN A 65 -17.02 -11.37 -12.27
CA ASN A 65 -18.41 -10.92 -12.28
C ASN A 65 -18.70 -9.97 -13.45
N MET A 66 -17.76 -9.08 -13.79
CA MET A 66 -17.92 -8.18 -14.94
C MET A 66 -17.88 -8.91 -16.28
N THR A 67 -17.11 -9.98 -16.41
CA THR A 67 -16.97 -10.74 -17.66
C THR A 67 -18.07 -11.78 -17.87
N GLU A 68 -18.65 -12.34 -16.80
CA GLU A 68 -19.72 -13.34 -16.87
C GLU A 68 -21.12 -12.73 -17.12
N VAL A 69 -21.30 -11.44 -16.84
CA VAL A 69 -22.57 -10.70 -17.06
C VAL A 69 -22.67 -10.19 -18.51
N ARG A 70 -21.92 -10.78 -19.45
CA ARG A 70 -21.91 -10.41 -20.86
C ARG A 70 -22.48 -11.49 -21.76
#